data_AF-A0A557STV2-F1
#
_entry.id   AF-A0A557STV2-F1
#
_cell.length_a   1.000
_cell.length_b   1.000
_cell.length_c   1.000
_cell.angle_alpha   90.00
_cell.angle_beta   90.00
_cell.angle_gamma   90.00
#
_symmetry.space_group_name_H-M   'P 1'
#
loop_
_entity.id
_entity.type
_entity.pdbx_description
1 polymer ?
#
loop_
_entity_poly.entity_id
_entity_poly.type
_entity_poly.pdbx_seq_one_letter_code
_entity_poly.pdbx_strand_id
1 'polypeptide(L)'
;MNIRDYVDSISSSVKPKNNRILIVFILMGISVIMDSQIGIIADFIPEYISSLPGILLYVGLTIFLILSSFYIIYHVKSFEKLTKVKYIHFKLVYNIIFISQILIAIVLTSVVLQILIFQEYQITFLYIIHIISYGIWIGILGLLTRAFILWYKNFDKNILILIFTLAMIAYVANGLLGLIYTLDTLSQQEPIISLGDVAYFPEFSNVAIGSQINLIYNVCSTLAFILTWIGSIKLLYRYLHRIGRFNFWSIIIVSLIYYNIEFPLFVLGYFSLFGDANVFFNILLFSFSGILAGIIFGVAFLSIARTMKRDSAVRSQLMLAAYGFLFFYITGSANATQAAYPPFGLLSISLIGFSCYLIYSGLYSATQIISQDNALLRSIRKSATEQANFLGGIGTAQRNKELESKVLAIAKNLEDEIEEASGVESSLTENEVVDYIQYVMKEIHENKK
;
A
#
# COMPACT_ATOMS: atom_id res chain seq x y z
N MET A 1 4.83 27.47 -8.66
CA MET A 1 5.48 26.29 -9.25
C MET A 1 4.55 25.79 -10.34
N ASN A 2 5.00 25.78 -11.60
CA ASN A 2 4.13 25.53 -12.75
C ASN A 2 3.80 24.03 -12.78
N ILE A 3 2.58 23.63 -13.20
CA ILE A 3 2.19 22.20 -13.28
C ILE A 3 3.18 21.42 -14.15
N ARG A 4 3.77 22.09 -15.13
CA ARG A 4 4.86 21.59 -15.97
C ARG A 4 6.12 21.25 -15.19
N ASP A 5 6.54 22.08 -14.22
CA ASP A 5 7.68 21.81 -13.35
C ASP A 5 7.40 20.63 -12.40
N TYR A 6 6.14 20.43 -12.00
CA TYR A 6 5.73 19.28 -11.20
C TYR A 6 5.77 17.97 -12.01
N VAL A 7 5.28 17.99 -13.26
CA VAL A 7 5.35 16.86 -14.21
C VAL A 7 6.80 16.57 -14.63
N ASP A 8 7.62 17.59 -14.83
CA ASP A 8 9.04 17.46 -15.15
C ASP A 8 9.86 17.01 -13.93
N SER A 9 9.40 17.26 -12.70
CA SER A 9 9.99 16.67 -11.47
C SER A 9 9.66 15.17 -11.33
N ILE A 10 8.53 14.73 -11.87
CA ILE A 10 8.17 13.31 -11.97
C ILE A 10 9.03 12.65 -13.05
N SER A 11 9.23 13.30 -14.20
CA SER A 11 10.03 12.77 -15.32
C SER A 11 11.55 12.79 -15.06
N SER A 12 12.08 13.78 -14.34
CA SER A 12 13.52 13.90 -14.03
C SER A 12 13.98 13.00 -12.87
N SER A 13 13.03 12.38 -12.16
CA SER A 13 13.34 11.30 -11.20
C SER A 13 13.70 9.96 -11.90
N VAL A 14 13.67 9.93 -13.24
CA VAL A 14 13.63 8.71 -14.06
C VAL A 14 14.76 8.72 -15.11
N LYS A 15 15.97 8.23 -14.77
CA LYS A 15 16.94 7.53 -15.65
C LYS A 15 18.28 7.20 -14.95
N PRO A 16 19.01 6.11 -15.31
CA PRO A 16 18.57 4.80 -15.79
C PRO A 16 19.26 3.65 -15.03
N LYS A 17 18.50 2.95 -14.18
CA LYS A 17 18.68 1.51 -13.93
C LYS A 17 17.36 0.81 -13.57
N ASN A 18 16.35 1.56 -13.10
CA ASN A 18 15.07 1.02 -12.61
C ASN A 18 13.78 1.56 -13.28
N ASN A 19 13.85 2.16 -14.48
CA ASN A 19 12.67 2.77 -15.13
C ASN A 19 11.57 1.76 -15.50
N ARG A 20 11.93 0.49 -15.74
CA ARG A 20 10.99 -0.52 -16.25
C ARG A 20 9.91 -0.87 -15.23
N ILE A 21 10.26 -1.02 -13.95
CA ILE A 21 9.26 -1.36 -12.94
C ILE A 21 8.29 -0.21 -12.66
N LEU A 22 8.78 1.03 -12.67
CA LEU A 22 7.93 2.22 -12.50
C LEU A 22 6.92 2.35 -13.65
N ILE A 23 7.35 2.08 -14.89
CA ILE A 23 6.44 2.04 -16.04
C ILE A 23 5.38 0.96 -15.86
N VAL A 24 5.76 -0.24 -15.39
CA VAL A 24 4.79 -1.31 -15.09
C VAL A 24 3.81 -0.89 -14.00
N PHE A 25 4.26 -0.24 -12.92
CA PHE A 25 3.36 0.28 -11.87
C PHE A 25 2.35 1.29 -12.43
N ILE A 26 2.78 2.22 -13.29
CA ILE A 26 1.90 3.22 -13.89
C ILE A 26 0.88 2.56 -14.83
N LEU A 27 1.34 1.69 -15.73
CA LEU A 27 0.46 1.00 -16.68
C LEU A 27 -0.53 0.08 -15.96
N MET A 28 -0.07 -0.61 -14.90
CA MET A 28 -0.93 -1.41 -14.03
C MET A 28 -1.96 -0.53 -13.33
N GLY A 29 -1.57 0.63 -12.80
CA GLY A 29 -2.51 1.57 -12.19
C GLY A 29 -3.59 2.04 -13.16
N ILE A 30 -3.21 2.41 -14.38
CA ILE A 30 -4.17 2.79 -15.44
C ILE A 30 -5.12 1.62 -15.75
N SER A 31 -4.58 0.42 -15.89
CA SER A 31 -5.35 -0.78 -16.23
C SER A 31 -6.36 -1.16 -15.12
N VAL A 32 -5.96 -1.06 -13.85
CA VAL A 32 -6.85 -1.29 -12.70
C VAL A 32 -7.90 -0.19 -12.60
N ILE A 33 -7.54 1.08 -12.84
CA ILE A 33 -8.53 2.16 -12.91
C ILE A 33 -9.55 1.87 -14.01
N MET A 34 -9.11 1.51 -15.22
CA MET A 34 -10.03 1.18 -16.32
C MET A 34 -10.98 0.05 -15.94
N ASP A 35 -10.47 -1.07 -15.42
CA ASP A 35 -11.30 -2.20 -15.01
C ASP A 35 -12.30 -1.82 -13.90
N SER A 36 -11.83 -1.15 -12.85
CA SER A 36 -12.65 -0.70 -11.72
C SER A 36 -13.76 0.26 -12.17
N GLN A 37 -13.42 1.27 -12.97
CA GLN A 37 -14.40 2.26 -13.41
C GLN A 37 -15.43 1.68 -14.37
N ILE A 38 -15.00 0.82 -15.32
CA ILE A 38 -15.94 0.12 -16.21
C ILE A 38 -16.88 -0.78 -15.40
N GLY A 39 -16.37 -1.49 -14.39
CA GLY A 39 -17.19 -2.32 -13.51
C GLY A 39 -18.26 -1.55 -12.75
N ILE A 40 -17.94 -0.33 -12.30
CA ILE A 40 -18.90 0.52 -11.57
C ILE A 40 -20.04 1.01 -12.47
N ILE A 41 -19.75 1.32 -13.75
CA ILE A 41 -20.75 1.85 -14.70
C ILE A 41 -21.30 0.79 -15.65
N ALA A 42 -21.03 -0.50 -15.42
CA ALA A 42 -21.28 -1.57 -16.38
C ALA A 42 -22.74 -1.60 -16.87
N ASP A 43 -23.69 -1.28 -15.98
CA ASP A 43 -25.13 -1.23 -16.27
C ASP A 43 -25.56 -0.09 -17.22
N PHE A 44 -24.76 0.97 -17.32
CA PHE A 44 -25.05 2.07 -18.25
C PHE A 44 -24.50 1.82 -19.65
N ILE A 45 -23.61 0.83 -19.80
CA ILE A 45 -22.95 0.50 -21.07
C ILE A 45 -22.97 -1.01 -21.42
N PRO A 46 -24.07 -1.75 -21.17
CA PRO A 46 -24.13 -3.21 -21.33
C PRO A 46 -23.85 -3.65 -22.77
N GLU A 47 -24.39 -2.90 -23.74
CA GLU A 47 -24.16 -3.19 -25.17
C GLU A 47 -22.68 -3.07 -25.56
N TYR A 48 -21.95 -2.12 -24.97
CA TYR A 48 -20.54 -1.92 -25.27
C TYR A 48 -19.66 -2.99 -24.59
N ILE A 49 -19.88 -3.29 -23.32
CA ILE A 49 -19.05 -4.27 -22.60
C ILE A 49 -19.25 -5.69 -23.14
N SER A 50 -20.48 -6.04 -23.56
CA SER A 50 -20.81 -7.32 -24.20
C SER A 50 -20.38 -7.40 -25.67
N SER A 51 -19.99 -6.29 -26.29
CA SER A 51 -19.50 -6.27 -27.67
C SER A 51 -18.12 -6.91 -27.81
N LEU A 52 -17.75 -7.29 -29.04
CA LEU A 52 -16.43 -7.84 -29.35
C LEU A 52 -15.27 -6.93 -28.85
N PRO A 53 -15.29 -5.59 -29.05
CA PRO A 53 -14.32 -4.68 -28.43
C PRO A 53 -14.26 -4.76 -26.90
N GLY A 54 -15.41 -4.83 -26.22
CA GLY A 54 -15.49 -4.93 -24.77
C GLY A 54 -14.86 -6.22 -24.23
N ILE A 55 -15.19 -7.34 -24.86
CA ILE A 55 -14.62 -8.66 -24.53
C ILE A 55 -13.10 -8.66 -24.79
N LEU A 56 -12.64 -8.16 -25.94
CA LEU A 56 -11.21 -8.08 -26.24
C LEU A 56 -10.45 -7.20 -25.23
N LEU A 57 -11.06 -6.10 -24.80
CA LEU A 57 -10.51 -5.23 -23.77
C LEU A 57 -10.41 -5.96 -22.43
N TYR A 58 -11.45 -6.68 -22.01
CA TYR A 58 -11.43 -7.49 -20.79
C TYR A 58 -10.33 -8.56 -20.82
N VAL A 59 -10.20 -9.29 -21.93
CA VAL A 59 -9.15 -10.31 -22.11
C VAL A 59 -7.76 -9.68 -22.07
N GLY A 60 -7.57 -8.55 -22.77
CA GLY A 60 -6.31 -7.81 -22.79
C GLY A 60 -5.89 -7.32 -21.40
N LEU A 61 -6.82 -6.74 -20.64
CA LEU A 61 -6.59 -6.32 -19.26
C LEU A 61 -6.26 -7.51 -18.36
N THR A 62 -6.98 -8.63 -18.51
CA THR A 62 -6.74 -9.86 -17.73
C THR A 62 -5.30 -10.35 -17.91
N ILE A 63 -4.86 -10.52 -19.16
CA ILE A 63 -3.49 -10.97 -19.48
C ILE A 63 -2.46 -9.98 -18.92
N PHE A 64 -2.66 -8.69 -19.15
CA PHE A 64 -1.73 -7.66 -18.72
C PHE A 64 -1.58 -7.58 -17.20
N LEU A 65 -2.70 -7.64 -16.46
CA LEU A 65 -2.69 -7.57 -14.99
C LEU A 65 -2.07 -8.81 -14.36
N ILE A 66 -2.34 -10.01 -14.89
CA ILE A 66 -1.68 -11.25 -14.46
C ILE A 66 -0.16 -11.16 -14.67
N LEU A 67 0.29 -10.78 -15.88
CA LEU A 67 1.72 -10.68 -16.17
C LEU A 67 2.40 -9.61 -15.30
N SER A 68 1.74 -8.46 -15.10
CA SER A 68 2.25 -7.36 -14.29
C SER A 68 2.36 -7.72 -12.81
N SER A 69 1.37 -8.42 -12.25
CA SER A 69 1.40 -8.85 -10.85
C SER A 69 2.57 -9.82 -10.60
N PHE A 70 2.76 -10.82 -11.46
CA PHE A 70 3.90 -11.74 -11.35
C PHE A 70 5.25 -11.04 -11.53
N TYR A 71 5.35 -10.10 -12.48
CA TYR A 71 6.57 -9.33 -12.69
C TYR A 71 6.95 -8.51 -11.44
N ILE A 72 5.98 -7.86 -10.79
CA ILE A 72 6.22 -7.08 -9.57
C ILE A 72 6.58 -8.03 -8.40
N ILE A 73 5.85 -9.13 -8.20
CA ILE A 73 6.15 -10.10 -7.12
C ILE A 73 7.59 -10.62 -7.24
N TYR A 74 8.02 -10.98 -8.44
CA TYR A 74 9.38 -11.42 -8.71
C TYR A 74 10.41 -10.34 -8.34
N HIS A 75 10.13 -9.08 -8.67
CA HIS A 75 11.04 -7.98 -8.38
C HIS A 75 11.07 -7.62 -6.89
N VAL A 76 9.95 -7.69 -6.16
CA VAL A 76 9.90 -7.51 -4.70
C VAL A 76 10.77 -8.56 -4.01
N LYS A 77 10.69 -9.83 -4.43
CA LYS A 77 11.59 -10.89 -3.91
C LYS A 77 13.07 -10.61 -4.15
N SER A 78 13.40 -9.96 -5.28
CA SER A 78 14.78 -9.60 -5.59
C SER A 78 15.31 -8.52 -4.65
N PHE A 79 14.45 -7.57 -4.24
CA PHE A 79 14.79 -6.57 -3.23
C PHE A 79 14.97 -7.20 -1.84
N GLU A 80 14.12 -8.15 -1.45
CA GLU A 80 14.26 -8.85 -0.17
C GLU A 80 15.58 -9.64 -0.08
N LYS A 81 16.02 -10.26 -1.19
CA LYS A 81 17.33 -10.93 -1.30
C LYS A 81 18.51 -9.98 -1.11
N LEU A 82 18.40 -8.73 -1.54
CA LEU A 82 19.44 -7.72 -1.38
C LEU A 82 19.56 -7.23 0.06
N THR A 83 18.49 -7.33 0.86
CA THR A 83 18.45 -6.86 2.26
C THR A 83 18.69 -7.95 3.31
N LYS A 84 18.90 -9.22 2.89
CA LYS A 84 19.20 -10.44 3.69
C LYS A 84 18.35 -10.76 4.94
N VAL A 85 17.34 -9.95 5.29
CA VAL A 85 16.40 -10.09 6.42
C VAL A 85 16.10 -11.56 6.75
N LYS A 86 16.32 -12.01 8.00
CA LYS A 86 16.12 -13.41 8.40
C LYS A 86 14.76 -13.92 7.94
N TYR A 87 14.84 -14.94 7.09
CA TYR A 87 13.94 -15.21 5.98
C TYR A 87 12.56 -15.79 6.30
N ILE A 88 12.30 -16.22 7.54
CA ILE A 88 11.25 -17.22 7.76
C ILE A 88 9.85 -16.63 7.56
N HIS A 89 9.54 -15.49 8.21
CA HIS A 89 8.21 -14.87 8.11
C HIS A 89 7.97 -14.26 6.73
N PHE A 90 8.97 -13.59 6.15
CA PHE A 90 8.88 -13.00 4.81
C PHE A 90 8.75 -14.04 3.70
N LYS A 91 9.51 -15.14 3.75
CA LYS A 91 9.40 -16.23 2.79
C LYS A 91 8.02 -16.89 2.83
N LEU A 92 7.44 -17.02 4.02
CA LEU A 92 6.10 -17.55 4.19
C LEU A 92 5.07 -16.60 3.54
N VAL A 93 5.10 -15.30 3.87
CA VAL A 93 4.18 -14.31 3.29
C VAL A 93 4.33 -14.25 1.75
N TYR A 94 5.57 -14.20 1.24
CA TYR A 94 5.84 -14.25 -0.19
C TYR A 94 5.24 -15.50 -0.85
N ASN A 95 5.45 -16.68 -0.24
CA ASN A 95 4.95 -17.93 -0.80
C ASN A 95 3.42 -17.98 -0.82
N ILE A 96 2.76 -17.51 0.25
CA ILE A 96 1.30 -17.41 0.29
C ILE A 96 0.83 -16.52 -0.85
N ILE A 97 1.38 -15.31 -1.00
CA ILE A 97 0.98 -14.38 -2.06
C ILE A 97 1.21 -14.96 -3.45
N PHE A 98 2.38 -15.57 -3.67
CA PHE A 98 2.71 -16.16 -4.96
C PHE A 98 1.74 -17.30 -5.32
N ILE A 99 1.43 -18.19 -4.38
CA ILE A 99 0.46 -19.29 -4.58
C ILE A 99 -0.93 -18.72 -4.81
N SER A 100 -1.38 -17.75 -4.01
CA SER A 100 -2.68 -17.13 -4.19
C SER A 100 -2.82 -16.43 -5.54
N GLN A 101 -1.78 -15.78 -6.04
CA GLN A 101 -1.80 -15.13 -7.35
C GLN A 101 -1.80 -16.14 -8.50
N ILE A 102 -1.19 -17.32 -8.34
CA ILE A 102 -1.36 -18.44 -9.28
C ILE A 102 -2.81 -18.92 -9.28
N LEU A 103 -3.42 -19.12 -8.11
CA LEU A 103 -4.82 -19.55 -8.02
C LEU A 103 -5.77 -18.53 -8.65
N ILE A 104 -5.57 -17.24 -8.37
CA ILE A 104 -6.33 -16.15 -8.98
C ILE A 104 -6.14 -16.14 -10.51
N ALA A 105 -4.92 -16.28 -11.01
CA ALA A 105 -4.66 -16.33 -12.45
C ALA A 105 -5.36 -17.51 -13.14
N ILE A 106 -5.38 -18.69 -12.50
CA ILE A 106 -6.11 -19.87 -12.99
C ILE A 106 -7.63 -19.60 -13.04
N VAL A 107 -8.17 -18.99 -11.99
CA VAL A 107 -9.61 -18.67 -11.93
C VAL A 107 -9.98 -17.62 -12.98
N LEU A 108 -9.23 -16.53 -13.10
CA LEU A 108 -9.46 -15.50 -14.11
C LEU A 108 -9.34 -16.04 -15.55
N THR A 109 -8.35 -16.90 -15.79
CA THR A 109 -8.19 -17.56 -17.09
C THR A 109 -9.39 -18.47 -17.38
N SER A 110 -9.89 -19.20 -16.37
CA SER A 110 -11.10 -20.01 -16.51
C SER A 110 -12.33 -19.16 -16.87
N VAL A 111 -12.52 -18.01 -16.21
CA VAL A 111 -13.60 -17.06 -16.54
C VAL A 111 -13.49 -16.58 -17.98
N VAL A 112 -12.29 -16.17 -18.42
CA VAL A 112 -12.05 -15.75 -19.81
C VAL A 112 -12.37 -16.87 -20.80
N LEU A 113 -11.95 -18.11 -20.52
CA LEU A 113 -12.26 -19.25 -21.38
C LEU A 113 -13.77 -19.52 -21.45
N GLN A 114 -14.49 -19.38 -20.34
CA GLN A 114 -15.93 -19.56 -20.34
C GLN A 114 -16.65 -18.51 -21.20
N ILE A 115 -16.26 -17.24 -21.06
CA ILE A 115 -16.78 -16.13 -21.86
C ILE A 115 -16.53 -16.35 -23.36
N LEU A 116 -15.32 -16.79 -23.74
CA LEU A 116 -14.94 -16.97 -25.14
C LEU A 116 -15.59 -18.21 -25.80
N ILE A 117 -15.79 -19.29 -25.06
CA ILE A 117 -16.27 -20.57 -25.61
C ILE A 117 -17.80 -20.71 -25.47
N PHE A 118 -18.32 -20.40 -24.29
CA PHE A 118 -19.72 -20.67 -23.92
C PHE A 118 -20.60 -19.42 -23.91
N GLN A 119 -20.01 -18.22 -24.01
CA GLN A 119 -20.72 -16.95 -23.90
C GLN A 119 -21.48 -16.76 -22.56
N GLU A 120 -21.00 -17.44 -21.53
CA GLU A 120 -21.50 -17.40 -20.17
C GLU A 120 -20.34 -17.54 -19.18
N TYR A 121 -20.55 -17.21 -17.91
CA TYR A 121 -19.61 -17.57 -16.84
C TYR A 121 -20.35 -17.92 -15.54
N GLN A 122 -19.74 -18.77 -14.72
CA GLN A 122 -20.31 -19.16 -13.42
C GLN A 122 -19.94 -18.16 -12.33
N ILE A 123 -20.91 -17.77 -11.51
CA ILE A 123 -20.68 -16.83 -10.41
C ILE A 123 -19.74 -17.39 -9.34
N THR A 124 -19.61 -18.71 -9.24
CA THR A 124 -18.68 -19.40 -8.33
C THR A 124 -17.23 -18.90 -8.47
N PHE A 125 -16.82 -18.48 -9.67
CA PHE A 125 -15.48 -17.91 -9.85
C PHE A 125 -15.32 -16.53 -9.18
N LEU A 126 -16.38 -15.70 -9.17
CA LEU A 126 -16.40 -14.42 -8.46
C LEU A 126 -16.29 -14.67 -6.95
N TYR A 127 -17.03 -15.64 -6.41
CA TYR A 127 -16.92 -16.07 -5.02
C TYR A 127 -15.48 -16.44 -4.64
N ILE A 128 -14.84 -17.30 -5.44
CA ILE A 128 -13.47 -17.76 -5.17
C ILE A 128 -12.49 -16.59 -5.16
N ILE A 129 -12.59 -15.66 -6.13
CA ILE A 129 -11.71 -14.48 -6.18
C ILE A 129 -11.91 -13.58 -4.96
N HIS A 130 -13.16 -13.33 -4.54
CA HIS A 130 -13.42 -12.51 -3.35
C HIS A 130 -12.85 -13.16 -2.09
N ILE A 131 -13.09 -14.45 -1.87
CA ILE A 131 -12.59 -15.19 -0.71
C ILE A 131 -11.07 -15.14 -0.64
N ILE A 132 -10.38 -15.42 -1.75
CA ILE A 132 -8.91 -15.40 -1.79
C ILE A 132 -8.39 -13.97 -1.55
N SER A 133 -8.94 -12.98 -2.25
CA SER A 133 -8.41 -11.61 -2.23
C SER A 133 -8.64 -10.91 -0.89
N TYR A 134 -9.86 -11.01 -0.35
CA TYR A 134 -10.19 -10.48 0.98
C TYR A 134 -9.50 -11.28 2.08
N GLY A 135 -9.39 -12.60 1.96
CA GLY A 135 -8.66 -13.43 2.92
C GLY A 135 -7.20 -13.01 3.07
N ILE A 136 -6.53 -12.71 1.96
CA ILE A 136 -5.16 -12.16 1.95
C ILE A 136 -5.13 -10.77 2.57
N TRP A 137 -6.06 -9.88 2.20
CA TRP A 137 -6.16 -8.54 2.78
C TRP A 137 -6.25 -8.60 4.31
N ILE A 138 -7.22 -9.35 4.84
CA ILE A 138 -7.44 -9.54 6.28
C ILE A 138 -6.20 -10.12 6.94
N GLY A 139 -5.60 -11.17 6.36
CA GLY A 139 -4.42 -11.83 6.89
C GLY A 139 -3.20 -10.89 6.95
N ILE A 140 -2.89 -10.20 5.87
CA ILE A 140 -1.70 -9.33 5.78
C ILE A 140 -1.84 -8.09 6.64
N LEU A 141 -2.98 -7.41 6.61
CA LEU A 141 -3.18 -6.25 7.50
C LEU A 141 -3.32 -6.67 8.97
N GLY A 142 -3.80 -7.89 9.25
CA GLY A 142 -3.74 -8.49 10.59
C GLY A 142 -2.29 -8.67 11.07
N LEU A 143 -1.39 -9.17 10.22
CA LEU A 143 0.05 -9.26 10.52
C LEU A 143 0.66 -7.87 10.72
N LEU A 144 0.29 -6.89 9.88
CA LEU A 144 0.77 -5.52 10.02
C LEU A 144 0.27 -4.86 11.31
N THR A 145 -0.98 -5.11 11.69
CA THR A 145 -1.57 -4.67 12.97
C THR A 145 -0.75 -5.21 14.15
N ARG A 146 -0.46 -6.51 14.15
CA ARG A 146 0.39 -7.14 15.17
C ARG A 146 1.77 -6.47 15.23
N ALA A 147 2.39 -6.19 14.08
CA ALA A 147 3.67 -5.51 14.02
C ALA A 147 3.61 -4.11 14.65
N PHE A 148 2.61 -3.29 14.29
CA PHE A 148 2.42 -1.96 14.87
C PHE A 148 2.17 -1.99 16.39
N ILE A 149 1.41 -2.97 16.90
CA ILE A 149 1.20 -3.14 18.35
C ILE A 149 2.52 -3.42 19.06
N LEU A 150 3.36 -4.31 18.50
CA LEU A 150 4.67 -4.62 19.08
C LEU A 150 5.59 -3.40 19.03
N TRP A 151 5.60 -2.65 17.93
CA TRP A 151 6.38 -1.42 17.81
C TRP A 151 5.91 -0.35 18.79
N TYR A 152 4.61 -0.19 19.00
CA TYR A 152 4.09 0.77 19.97
C TYR A 152 4.56 0.46 21.40
N LYS A 153 4.65 -0.83 21.76
CA LYS A 153 5.18 -1.26 23.06
C LYS A 153 6.69 -1.00 23.20
N ASN A 154 7.45 -1.14 22.11
CA ASN A 154 8.92 -1.11 22.13
C ASN A 154 9.52 0.29 21.81
N PHE A 155 8.80 1.17 21.11
CA PHE A 155 9.27 2.50 20.67
C PHE A 155 8.52 3.64 21.38
N ASP A 156 8.74 3.76 22.69
CA ASP A 156 8.33 4.89 23.53
C ASP A 156 6.84 5.29 23.46
N LYS A 157 5.96 4.37 23.05
CA LYS A 157 4.51 4.61 22.90
C LYS A 157 4.21 5.80 21.97
N ASN A 158 4.90 5.87 20.83
CA ASN A 158 4.69 6.94 19.85
C ASN A 158 3.24 6.99 19.34
N ILE A 159 2.58 8.15 19.50
CA ILE A 159 1.19 8.40 19.09
C ILE A 159 0.97 8.11 17.60
N LEU A 160 1.96 8.34 16.74
CA LEU A 160 1.84 8.06 15.31
C LEU A 160 1.64 6.56 15.05
N ILE A 161 2.38 5.71 15.76
CA ILE A 161 2.27 4.25 15.67
C ILE A 161 0.89 3.81 16.16
N LEU A 162 0.36 4.43 17.23
CA LEU A 162 -0.98 4.15 17.73
C LEU A 162 -2.07 4.48 16.69
N ILE A 163 -1.96 5.63 16.02
CA ILE A 163 -2.91 6.05 14.97
C ILE A 163 -2.92 5.02 13.83
N PHE A 164 -1.76 4.62 13.32
CA PHE A 164 -1.68 3.58 12.29
C PHE A 164 -2.14 2.22 12.78
N THR A 165 -1.91 1.88 14.05
CA THR A 165 -2.43 0.64 14.64
C THR A 165 -3.96 0.61 14.59
N LEU A 166 -4.61 1.68 15.06
CA LEU A 166 -6.07 1.78 15.03
C LEU A 166 -6.61 1.78 13.59
N ALA A 167 -5.91 2.43 12.66
CA ALA A 167 -6.27 2.39 11.24
C ALA A 167 -6.23 0.96 10.68
N MET A 168 -5.18 0.19 10.96
CA MET A 168 -5.06 -1.19 10.49
C MET A 168 -6.11 -2.12 11.11
N ILE A 169 -6.44 -1.93 12.39
CA ILE A 169 -7.57 -2.65 13.03
C ILE A 169 -8.88 -2.34 12.29
N ALA A 170 -9.13 -1.07 11.99
CA ALA A 170 -10.32 -0.65 11.27
C ALA A 170 -10.36 -1.23 9.84
N TYR A 171 -9.24 -1.29 9.11
CA TYR A 171 -9.17 -1.96 7.81
C TYR A 171 -9.40 -3.47 7.88
N VAL A 172 -8.92 -4.14 8.94
CA VAL A 172 -9.16 -5.58 9.12
C VAL A 172 -10.65 -5.85 9.38
N ALA A 173 -11.28 -5.04 10.24
CA ALA A 173 -12.73 -5.11 10.46
C ALA A 173 -13.52 -4.80 9.18
N ASN A 174 -13.10 -3.78 8.43
CA ASN A 174 -13.67 -3.41 7.14
C ASN A 174 -13.55 -4.57 6.12
N GLY A 175 -12.39 -5.22 6.01
CA GLY A 175 -12.21 -6.38 5.13
C GLY A 175 -13.11 -7.57 5.52
N LEU A 176 -13.23 -7.87 6.82
CA LEU A 176 -14.11 -8.95 7.29
C LEU A 176 -15.58 -8.69 6.94
N LEU A 177 -16.08 -7.48 7.26
CA LEU A 177 -17.46 -7.11 6.99
C LEU A 177 -17.73 -6.98 5.48
N GLY A 178 -16.77 -6.44 4.73
CA GLY A 178 -16.85 -6.32 3.28
C GLY A 178 -16.90 -7.67 2.58
N LEU A 179 -16.14 -8.67 3.06
CA LEU A 179 -16.24 -10.03 2.53
C LEU A 179 -17.64 -10.61 2.78
N ILE A 180 -18.18 -10.48 3.99
CA ILE A 180 -19.53 -10.99 4.29
C ILE A 180 -20.58 -10.31 3.40
N TYR A 181 -20.52 -8.98 3.28
CA TYR A 181 -21.45 -8.21 2.47
C TYR A 181 -21.38 -8.56 0.97
N THR A 182 -20.17 -8.72 0.42
CA THR A 182 -19.98 -9.07 -1.00
C THR A 182 -20.47 -10.48 -1.30
N LEU A 183 -20.24 -11.44 -0.40
CA LEU A 183 -20.75 -12.81 -0.53
C LEU A 183 -22.28 -12.86 -0.45
N ASP A 184 -22.88 -12.11 0.47
CA ASP A 184 -24.34 -11.97 0.58
C ASP A 184 -24.92 -11.38 -0.72
N THR A 185 -24.30 -10.32 -1.24
CA THR A 185 -24.73 -9.68 -2.49
C THR A 185 -24.62 -10.62 -3.69
N LEU A 186 -23.50 -11.35 -3.83
CA LEU A 186 -23.32 -12.34 -4.89
C LEU A 186 -24.32 -13.50 -4.79
N SER A 187 -24.91 -13.76 -3.62
CA SER A 187 -25.88 -14.85 -3.43
C SER A 187 -27.26 -14.54 -3.96
N GLN A 188 -27.51 -13.26 -4.24
CA GLN A 188 -28.76 -12.75 -4.79
C GLN A 188 -28.73 -12.67 -6.32
N GLN A 189 -27.58 -12.98 -6.93
CA GLN A 189 -27.35 -12.95 -8.37
C GLN A 189 -27.66 -14.32 -9.00
N GLU A 190 -27.87 -14.33 -10.32
CA GLU A 190 -28.04 -15.57 -11.09
C GLU A 190 -26.77 -16.45 -11.01
N PRO A 191 -26.92 -17.79 -10.91
CA PRO A 191 -25.79 -18.70 -10.77
C PRO A 191 -24.91 -18.77 -12.02
N ILE A 192 -25.50 -18.51 -13.19
CA ILE A 192 -24.85 -18.47 -14.50
C ILE A 192 -25.25 -17.16 -15.15
N ILE A 193 -24.26 -16.42 -15.64
CA ILE A 193 -24.46 -15.09 -16.24
C ILE A 193 -24.07 -15.17 -17.71
N SER A 194 -24.97 -14.71 -18.57
CA SER A 194 -24.90 -14.81 -20.02
C SER A 194 -24.86 -13.43 -20.70
N LEU A 195 -24.54 -13.40 -22.00
CA LEU A 195 -24.38 -12.19 -22.82
C LEU A 195 -25.56 -11.21 -22.79
N GLY A 196 -26.77 -11.67 -22.43
CA GLY A 196 -28.00 -10.86 -22.40
C GLY A 196 -28.47 -10.42 -21.01
N ASP A 197 -27.78 -10.83 -19.96
CA ASP A 197 -28.20 -10.52 -18.59
C ASP A 197 -27.81 -9.10 -18.19
N VAL A 198 -28.74 -8.40 -17.55
CA VAL A 198 -28.51 -7.06 -16.99
C VAL A 198 -28.05 -7.21 -15.55
N ALA A 199 -27.07 -6.41 -15.15
CA ALA A 199 -26.54 -6.40 -13.80
C ALA A 199 -27.65 -6.19 -12.76
N TYR A 200 -27.76 -7.09 -11.78
CA TYR A 200 -28.75 -6.96 -10.71
C TYR A 200 -28.18 -6.19 -9.53
N PHE A 201 -28.93 -5.20 -9.04
CA PHE A 201 -28.60 -4.44 -7.84
C PHE A 201 -29.57 -4.78 -6.71
N PRO A 202 -29.07 -5.21 -5.53
CA PRO A 202 -29.91 -5.37 -4.36
C PRO A 202 -30.55 -4.04 -3.98
N GLU A 203 -31.87 -4.05 -3.75
CA GLU A 203 -32.53 -2.89 -3.15
C GLU A 203 -32.05 -2.71 -1.70
N PHE A 204 -31.61 -1.49 -1.37
CA PHE A 204 -31.20 -1.16 -0.01
C PHE A 204 -32.42 -1.10 0.91
N SER A 205 -32.50 -2.04 1.85
CA SER A 205 -33.53 -2.07 2.90
C SER A 205 -32.90 -2.01 4.28
N ASN A 206 -33.22 -0.99 5.08
CA ASN A 206 -32.66 -0.77 6.43
C ASN A 206 -32.96 -1.91 7.43
N VAL A 207 -33.86 -2.82 7.07
CA VAL A 207 -34.28 -3.97 7.90
C VAL A 207 -33.47 -5.23 7.57
N ALA A 208 -32.91 -5.33 6.36
CA ALA A 208 -32.15 -6.48 5.92
C ALA A 208 -30.81 -6.59 6.67
N ILE A 209 -30.43 -7.79 7.09
CA ILE A 209 -29.16 -8.03 7.80
C ILE A 209 -27.96 -7.58 6.94
N GLY A 210 -28.01 -7.82 5.62
CA GLY A 210 -26.97 -7.39 4.67
C GLY A 210 -26.77 -5.86 4.64
N SER A 211 -27.83 -5.07 4.77
CA SER A 211 -27.71 -3.60 4.78
C SER A 211 -27.10 -3.08 6.09
N GLN A 212 -27.43 -3.71 7.22
CA GLN A 212 -26.82 -3.38 8.52
C GLN A 212 -25.32 -3.69 8.52
N ILE A 213 -24.92 -4.82 7.91
CA ILE A 213 -23.51 -5.16 7.71
C ILE A 213 -22.84 -4.12 6.81
N ASN A 214 -23.50 -3.71 5.72
CA ASN A 214 -22.99 -2.64 4.84
C ASN A 214 -22.78 -1.31 5.58
N LEU A 215 -23.69 -0.92 6.48
CA LEU A 215 -23.53 0.28 7.30
C LEU A 215 -22.26 0.20 8.17
N ILE A 216 -22.07 -0.91 8.89
CA ILE A 216 -20.89 -1.09 9.74
C ILE A 216 -19.61 -1.17 8.89
N TYR A 217 -19.65 -1.85 7.74
CA TYR A 217 -18.57 -1.89 6.75
C TYR A 217 -18.13 -0.47 6.35
N ASN A 218 -19.07 0.41 5.99
CA ASN A 218 -18.79 1.78 5.58
C ASN A 218 -18.26 2.65 6.73
N VAL A 219 -18.78 2.46 7.95
CA VAL A 219 -18.25 3.14 9.15
C VAL A 219 -16.81 2.72 9.42
N CYS A 220 -16.49 1.42 9.34
CA CYS A 220 -15.12 0.93 9.49
C CYS A 220 -14.19 1.48 8.40
N SER A 221 -14.65 1.54 7.15
CA SER A 221 -13.90 2.14 6.03
C SER A 221 -13.58 3.62 6.29
N THR A 222 -14.60 4.39 6.66
CA THR A 222 -14.50 5.81 7.00
C THR A 222 -13.52 6.06 8.13
N LEU A 223 -13.65 5.28 9.22
CA LEU A 223 -12.76 5.37 10.36
C LEU A 223 -11.31 5.06 9.98
N ALA A 224 -11.09 3.98 9.20
CA ALA A 224 -9.77 3.59 8.73
C ALA A 224 -9.13 4.68 7.84
N PHE A 225 -9.92 5.27 6.95
CA PHE A 225 -9.50 6.38 6.10
C PHE A 225 -9.10 7.61 6.93
N ILE A 226 -9.96 8.07 7.86
CA ILE A 226 -9.69 9.24 8.70
C ILE A 226 -8.43 9.04 9.54
N LEU A 227 -8.24 7.86 10.15
CA LEU A 227 -7.06 7.56 10.94
C LEU A 227 -5.79 7.57 10.07
N THR A 228 -5.83 6.95 8.90
CA THR A 228 -4.71 6.94 7.94
C THR A 228 -4.41 8.36 7.43
N TRP A 229 -5.44 9.18 7.23
CA TRP A 229 -5.34 10.60 6.88
C TRP A 229 -4.66 11.43 7.97
N ILE A 230 -5.06 11.27 9.24
CA ILE A 230 -4.40 11.93 10.37
C ILE A 230 -2.92 11.50 10.46
N GLY A 231 -2.64 10.21 10.29
CA GLY A 231 -1.28 9.67 10.27
C GLY A 231 -0.43 10.27 9.15
N SER A 232 -1.00 10.37 7.95
CA SER A 232 -0.35 10.92 6.76
C SER A 232 -0.08 12.42 6.88
N ILE A 233 -0.99 13.18 7.48
CA ILE A 233 -0.75 14.60 7.82
C ILE A 233 0.43 14.73 8.74
N LYS A 234 0.48 13.96 9.83
CA LYS A 234 1.61 14.04 10.79
C LYS A 234 2.94 13.72 10.13
N LEU A 235 2.96 12.74 9.22
CA LEU A 235 4.13 12.40 8.42
C LEU A 235 4.54 13.55 7.49
N LEU A 236 3.59 14.13 6.78
CA LEU A 236 3.85 15.19 5.81
C LEU A 236 4.06 16.58 6.44
N TYR A 237 3.60 16.81 7.67
CA TYR A 237 3.68 18.11 8.34
C TYR A 237 5.12 18.59 8.49
N ARG A 238 6.07 17.66 8.69
CA ARG A 238 7.51 17.96 8.71
C ARG A 238 8.01 18.56 7.38
N TYR A 239 7.28 18.36 6.29
CA TYR A 239 7.60 18.83 4.95
C TYR A 239 6.71 19.99 4.49
N LEU A 240 5.90 20.57 5.38
CA LEU A 240 4.98 21.68 5.11
C LEU A 240 5.67 22.87 4.40
N HIS A 241 6.89 23.19 4.81
CA HIS A 241 7.66 24.32 4.26
C HIS A 241 7.98 24.13 2.75
N ARG A 242 8.13 22.89 2.27
CA ARG A 242 8.44 22.63 0.86
C ARG A 242 7.21 22.67 -0.05
N ILE A 243 6.05 22.26 0.46
CA ILE A 243 4.80 22.17 -0.31
C ILE A 243 4.08 23.53 -0.34
N GLY A 244 4.26 24.35 0.70
CA GLY A 244 3.54 25.60 0.90
C GLY A 244 2.26 25.37 1.69
N ARG A 245 2.03 26.18 2.73
CA ARG A 245 0.97 25.97 3.72
C ARG A 245 -0.43 25.90 3.09
N PHE A 246 -0.74 26.82 2.16
CA PHE A 246 -2.04 26.85 1.50
C PHE A 246 -2.27 25.59 0.63
N ASN A 247 -1.35 25.31 -0.29
CA ASN A 247 -1.44 24.13 -1.18
C ASN A 247 -1.54 22.82 -0.40
N PHE A 248 -0.77 22.70 0.68
CA PHE A 248 -0.82 21.54 1.57
C PHE A 248 -2.21 21.33 2.17
N TRP A 249 -2.76 22.36 2.83
CA TRP A 249 -4.07 22.24 3.48
C TRP A 249 -5.20 22.09 2.46
N SER A 250 -5.13 22.75 1.30
CA SER A 250 -6.11 22.58 0.23
C SER A 250 -6.18 21.13 -0.26
N ILE A 251 -5.05 20.51 -0.61
CA ILE A 251 -5.01 19.11 -1.06
C ILE A 251 -5.58 18.17 0.01
N ILE A 252 -5.21 18.40 1.26
CA ILE A 252 -5.57 17.54 2.39
C ILE A 252 -7.06 17.65 2.76
N ILE A 253 -7.61 18.87 2.82
CA ILE A 253 -9.02 19.11 3.15
C ILE A 253 -9.93 18.65 2.01
N VAL A 254 -9.61 19.00 0.76
CA VAL A 254 -10.41 18.62 -0.42
C VAL A 254 -10.62 17.10 -0.45
N SER A 255 -9.59 16.35 -0.13
CA SER A 255 -9.61 14.90 -0.27
C SER A 255 -10.29 14.20 0.90
N LEU A 256 -10.22 14.78 2.10
CA LEU A 256 -11.03 14.33 3.23
C LEU A 256 -12.51 14.52 2.92
N ILE A 257 -12.90 15.72 2.45
CA ILE A 257 -14.29 16.01 2.10
C ILE A 257 -14.73 15.07 0.98
N TYR A 258 -14.00 15.02 -0.12
CA TYR A 258 -14.39 14.26 -1.30
C TYR A 258 -14.54 12.76 -1.04
N TYR A 259 -13.67 12.15 -0.23
CA TYR A 259 -13.80 10.72 0.11
C TYR A 259 -14.99 10.43 1.03
N ASN A 260 -15.35 11.35 1.93
CA ASN A 260 -16.35 11.09 2.96
C ASN A 260 -17.72 11.71 2.67
N ILE A 261 -17.86 12.54 1.64
CA ILE A 261 -19.10 13.25 1.35
C ILE A 261 -20.15 12.34 0.69
N GLU A 262 -19.72 11.30 -0.03
CA GLU A 262 -20.57 10.37 -0.76
C GLU A 262 -21.62 9.69 0.15
N PHE A 263 -21.14 9.04 1.22
CA PHE A 263 -22.01 8.24 2.09
C PHE A 263 -23.11 9.08 2.79
N PRO A 264 -22.80 10.25 3.40
CA PRO A 264 -23.84 11.14 3.94
C PRO A 264 -24.81 11.65 2.88
N LEU A 265 -24.34 12.00 1.68
CA LEU A 265 -25.21 12.51 0.62
C LEU A 265 -26.20 11.44 0.13
N PHE A 266 -25.76 10.17 0.07
CA PHE A 266 -26.63 9.03 -0.21
C PHE A 266 -27.66 8.79 0.90
N VAL A 267 -27.22 8.75 2.17
CA VAL A 267 -28.10 8.51 3.33
C VAL A 267 -29.14 9.62 3.49
N LEU A 268 -28.78 10.87 3.21
CA LEU A 268 -29.69 12.02 3.28
C LEU A 268 -30.65 12.11 2.09
N GLY A 269 -30.55 11.21 1.11
CA GLY A 269 -31.43 11.17 -0.06
C GLY A 269 -31.20 12.28 -1.08
N TYR A 270 -30.07 12.99 -1.02
CA TYR A 270 -29.69 13.97 -2.05
C TYR A 270 -29.28 13.30 -3.36
N PHE A 271 -28.85 12.04 -3.31
CA PHE A 271 -28.66 11.19 -4.48
C PHE A 271 -29.54 9.94 -4.33
N SER A 272 -30.45 9.74 -5.27
CA SER A 272 -31.19 8.50 -5.44
C SER A 272 -30.74 7.82 -6.73
N LEU A 273 -30.49 6.51 -6.67
CA LEU A 273 -30.23 5.69 -7.87
C LEU A 273 -31.44 5.66 -8.82
N PHE A 274 -32.63 5.94 -8.27
CA PHE A 274 -33.88 5.99 -9.00
C PHE A 274 -34.40 7.43 -9.02
N GLY A 275 -34.50 8.02 -10.22
CA GLY A 275 -35.16 9.32 -10.45
C GLY A 275 -34.28 10.53 -10.75
N ASP A 276 -32.95 10.41 -10.67
CA ASP A 276 -32.03 11.48 -11.11
C ASP A 276 -31.62 11.28 -12.58
N ALA A 277 -31.69 12.32 -13.40
CA ALA A 277 -31.26 12.26 -14.80
C ALA A 277 -29.73 12.12 -14.94
N ASN A 278 -28.99 12.45 -13.87
CA ASN A 278 -27.52 12.47 -13.86
C ASN A 278 -26.88 11.30 -13.10
N VAL A 279 -27.60 10.22 -12.81
CA VAL A 279 -27.10 9.08 -12.01
C VAL A 279 -25.75 8.56 -12.53
N PHE A 280 -25.62 8.39 -13.86
CA PHE A 280 -24.36 7.98 -14.48
C PHE A 280 -23.19 8.90 -14.11
N PHE A 281 -23.37 10.22 -14.28
CA PHE A 281 -22.34 11.21 -13.99
C PHE A 281 -22.01 11.26 -12.49
N ASN A 282 -23.02 11.14 -11.63
CA ASN A 282 -22.86 11.15 -10.18
C ASN A 282 -22.06 9.95 -9.69
N ILE A 283 -22.40 8.73 -10.15
CA ILE A 283 -21.67 7.50 -9.82
C ILE A 283 -20.21 7.62 -10.24
N LEU A 284 -19.95 8.12 -11.45
CA LEU A 284 -18.61 8.31 -11.99
C LEU A 284 -17.84 9.39 -11.21
N LEU A 285 -18.53 10.46 -10.80
CA LEU A 285 -17.92 11.50 -9.98
C LEU A 285 -17.54 10.98 -8.60
N PHE A 286 -18.32 10.10 -7.97
CA PHE A 286 -18.00 9.55 -6.65
C PHE A 286 -16.96 8.42 -6.71
N SER A 287 -16.94 7.61 -7.77
CA SER A 287 -16.00 6.50 -7.92
C SER A 287 -14.52 6.94 -7.98
N PHE A 288 -14.26 8.18 -8.38
CA PHE A 288 -12.91 8.75 -8.35
C PHE A 288 -12.39 9.07 -6.93
N SER A 289 -13.24 9.01 -5.91
CA SER A 289 -12.86 9.28 -4.52
C SER A 289 -11.77 8.33 -4.01
N GLY A 290 -11.91 7.03 -4.30
CA GLY A 290 -10.90 6.01 -4.00
C GLY A 290 -9.57 6.28 -4.72
N ILE A 291 -9.62 6.73 -5.98
CA ILE A 291 -8.41 7.04 -6.76
C ILE A 291 -7.66 8.23 -6.14
N LEU A 292 -8.36 9.32 -5.81
CA LEU A 292 -7.74 10.48 -5.15
C LEU A 292 -7.17 10.13 -3.78
N ALA A 293 -7.89 9.32 -2.99
CA ALA A 293 -7.40 8.79 -1.72
C ALA A 293 -6.08 8.02 -1.89
N GLY A 294 -6.04 7.07 -2.82
CA GLY A 294 -4.84 6.29 -3.13
C GLY A 294 -3.66 7.14 -3.54
N ILE A 295 -3.88 8.16 -4.38
CA ILE A 295 -2.84 9.11 -4.79
C ILE A 295 -2.25 9.83 -3.57
N ILE A 296 -3.08 10.30 -2.64
CA ILE A 296 -2.61 11.09 -1.50
C ILE A 296 -1.80 10.27 -0.53
N PHE A 297 -2.28 9.07 -0.19
CA PHE A 297 -1.53 8.18 0.67
C PHE A 297 -0.23 7.72 0.00
N GLY A 298 -0.27 7.40 -1.29
CA GLY A 298 0.93 7.13 -2.07
C GLY A 298 1.93 8.30 -2.04
N VAL A 299 1.46 9.53 -2.27
CA VAL A 299 2.29 10.74 -2.24
C VAL A 299 2.89 10.99 -0.86
N ALA A 300 2.17 10.67 0.22
CA ALA A 300 2.68 10.81 1.59
C ALA A 300 3.95 9.97 1.79
N PHE A 301 3.89 8.68 1.45
CA PHE A 301 5.05 7.79 1.56
C PHE A 301 6.15 8.12 0.54
N LEU A 302 5.79 8.50 -0.69
CA LEU A 302 6.76 8.92 -1.70
C LEU A 302 7.51 10.19 -1.28
N SER A 303 6.86 11.12 -0.57
CA SER A 303 7.49 12.34 -0.07
C SER A 303 8.58 12.04 0.96
N ILE A 304 8.37 11.03 1.81
CA ILE A 304 9.39 10.54 2.74
C ILE A 304 10.50 9.81 1.98
N ALA A 305 10.15 8.96 1.02
CA ALA A 305 11.15 8.25 0.21
C ALA A 305 12.11 9.22 -0.51
N ARG A 306 11.61 10.38 -0.94
CA ARG A 306 12.42 11.43 -1.61
C ARG A 306 13.45 12.08 -0.70
N THR A 307 13.30 12.04 0.62
CA THR A 307 14.30 12.60 1.54
C THR A 307 15.43 11.62 1.85
N MET A 308 15.25 10.36 1.50
CA MET A 308 16.27 9.31 1.62
C MET A 308 17.19 9.31 0.39
N LYS A 309 18.44 8.87 0.57
CA LYS A 309 19.43 8.71 -0.51
C LYS A 309 18.85 7.87 -1.66
N ARG A 310 19.23 8.20 -2.91
CA ARG A 310 18.64 7.59 -4.12
C ARG A 310 18.79 6.07 -4.16
N ASP A 311 19.89 5.55 -3.62
CA ASP A 311 20.22 4.12 -3.65
C ASP A 311 19.95 3.42 -2.30
N SER A 312 19.28 4.08 -1.33
CA SER A 312 19.01 3.43 -0.04
C SER A 312 17.91 2.37 -0.15
N ALA A 313 18.10 1.26 0.56
CA ALA A 313 17.09 0.21 0.66
C ALA A 313 15.78 0.75 1.26
N VAL A 314 15.87 1.61 2.29
CA VAL A 314 14.73 2.28 2.93
C VAL A 314 13.90 3.08 1.92
N ARG A 315 14.54 3.81 1.00
CA ARG A 315 13.84 4.56 -0.05
C ARG A 315 13.01 3.64 -0.93
N SER A 316 13.61 2.55 -1.39
CA SER A 316 12.95 1.58 -2.28
C SER A 316 11.75 0.92 -1.60
N GLN A 317 11.87 0.59 -0.31
CA GLN A 317 10.79 0.01 0.48
C GLN A 317 9.65 1.01 0.74
N LEU A 318 9.97 2.28 1.00
CA LEU A 318 8.95 3.34 1.12
C LEU A 318 8.23 3.61 -0.21
N MET A 319 8.92 3.54 -1.35
CA MET A 319 8.28 3.61 -2.67
C MET A 319 7.35 2.41 -2.90
N LEU A 320 7.74 1.21 -2.46
CA LEU A 320 6.90 0.01 -2.55
C LEU A 320 5.61 0.19 -1.74
N ALA A 321 5.71 0.69 -0.51
CA ALA A 321 4.54 1.02 0.31
C ALA A 321 3.64 2.08 -0.36
N ALA A 322 4.24 3.10 -0.97
CA ALA A 322 3.48 4.13 -1.70
C ALA A 322 2.64 3.55 -2.84
N TYR A 323 3.22 2.67 -3.67
CA TYR A 323 2.47 1.97 -4.72
C TYR A 323 1.42 1.02 -4.14
N GLY A 324 1.72 0.35 -3.04
CA GLY A 324 0.78 -0.50 -2.33
C GLY A 324 -0.46 0.26 -1.86
N PHE A 325 -0.30 1.42 -1.23
CA PHE A 325 -1.44 2.27 -0.82
C PHE A 325 -2.23 2.79 -2.02
N LEU A 326 -1.54 3.21 -3.09
CA LEU A 326 -2.19 3.65 -4.32
C LEU A 326 -3.08 2.53 -4.89
N PHE A 327 -2.55 1.32 -5.06
CA PHE A 327 -3.35 0.21 -5.58
C PHE A 327 -4.44 -0.21 -4.61
N PHE A 328 -4.17 -0.29 -3.31
CA PHE A 328 -5.14 -0.75 -2.32
C PHE A 328 -6.44 0.06 -2.39
N TYR A 329 -6.33 1.37 -2.53
CA TYR A 329 -7.49 2.26 -2.63
C TYR A 329 -8.20 2.21 -3.99
N ILE A 330 -7.47 2.03 -5.09
CA ILE A 330 -8.07 1.87 -6.42
C ILE A 330 -8.78 0.50 -6.50
N THR A 331 -8.13 -0.57 -6.06
CA THR A 331 -8.69 -1.93 -6.07
C THR A 331 -9.83 -2.07 -5.06
N GLY A 332 -9.75 -1.40 -3.91
CA GLY A 332 -10.78 -1.44 -2.87
C GLY A 332 -12.01 -0.59 -3.17
N SER A 333 -11.96 0.27 -4.21
CA SER A 333 -13.13 0.99 -4.73
C SER A 333 -13.79 0.28 -5.92
N ALA A 334 -13.20 -0.81 -6.42
CA ALA A 334 -13.79 -1.61 -7.48
C ALA A 334 -15.00 -2.41 -6.97
N ASN A 335 -15.95 -2.65 -7.87
CA ASN A 335 -17.13 -3.45 -7.58
C ASN A 335 -17.32 -4.50 -8.69
N ALA A 336 -17.56 -5.75 -8.30
CA ALA A 336 -17.91 -6.84 -9.20
C ALA A 336 -19.14 -7.63 -8.69
N THR A 337 -19.80 -7.17 -7.64
CA THR A 337 -20.97 -7.86 -7.07
C THR A 337 -22.23 -7.69 -7.92
N GLN A 338 -22.23 -6.70 -8.81
CA GLN A 338 -23.22 -6.47 -9.86
C GLN A 338 -23.23 -7.58 -10.93
N ALA A 339 -22.15 -8.37 -10.98
CA ALA A 339 -22.03 -9.52 -11.85
C ALA A 339 -22.31 -9.20 -13.34
N ALA A 340 -21.71 -8.11 -13.83
CA ALA A 340 -21.79 -7.70 -15.23
C ALA A 340 -21.09 -8.69 -16.18
N TYR A 341 -21.52 -8.73 -17.44
CA TYR A 341 -20.90 -9.55 -18.48
C TYR A 341 -20.11 -8.67 -19.48
N PRO A 342 -18.79 -8.87 -19.68
CA PRO A 342 -17.81 -9.54 -18.82
C PRO A 342 -17.71 -8.94 -17.41
N PRO A 343 -17.18 -9.67 -16.41
CA PRO A 343 -17.14 -9.22 -15.03
C PRO A 343 -16.02 -8.20 -14.79
N PHE A 344 -16.20 -7.00 -15.34
CA PHE A 344 -15.36 -5.84 -15.07
C PHE A 344 -15.40 -5.48 -13.57
N GLY A 345 -14.28 -5.00 -13.06
CA GLY A 345 -14.06 -4.77 -11.63
C GLY A 345 -13.51 -6.00 -10.89
N LEU A 346 -13.74 -7.21 -11.41
CA LEU A 346 -13.24 -8.45 -10.81
C LEU A 346 -11.71 -8.53 -10.86
N LEU A 347 -11.09 -8.01 -11.94
CA LEU A 347 -9.64 -7.99 -12.08
C LEU A 347 -9.02 -7.09 -11.02
N SER A 348 -9.62 -5.94 -10.75
CA SER A 348 -9.23 -5.02 -9.70
C SER A 348 -9.37 -5.64 -8.31
N ILE A 349 -10.50 -6.28 -8.02
CA ILE A 349 -10.73 -6.97 -6.73
C ILE A 349 -9.67 -8.06 -6.50
N SER A 350 -9.29 -8.77 -7.56
CA SER A 350 -8.26 -9.82 -7.49
C SER A 350 -6.87 -9.33 -7.03
N LEU A 351 -6.63 -8.01 -7.12
CA LEU A 351 -5.38 -7.37 -6.77
C LEU A 351 -5.39 -6.71 -5.38
N ILE A 352 -6.50 -6.69 -4.65
CA ILE A 352 -6.58 -6.08 -3.30
C ILE A 352 -5.54 -6.71 -2.36
N GLY A 353 -5.51 -8.04 -2.29
CA GLY A 353 -4.56 -8.76 -1.43
C GLY A 353 -3.11 -8.53 -1.85
N PHE A 354 -2.85 -8.42 -3.15
CA PHE A 354 -1.53 -8.06 -3.68
C PHE A 354 -1.11 -6.64 -3.26
N SER A 355 -2.03 -5.67 -3.30
CA SER A 355 -1.79 -4.31 -2.82
C SER A 355 -1.41 -4.29 -1.33
N CYS A 356 -2.11 -5.06 -0.49
CA CYS A 356 -1.77 -5.21 0.93
C CYS A 356 -0.36 -5.80 1.12
N TYR A 357 0.04 -6.76 0.29
CA TYR A 357 1.39 -7.33 0.31
C TYR A 357 2.47 -6.27 0.02
N LEU A 358 2.25 -5.38 -0.94
CA LEU A 358 3.18 -4.28 -1.22
C LEU A 358 3.29 -3.31 -0.02
N ILE A 359 2.16 -2.98 0.61
CA ILE A 359 2.12 -2.14 1.82
C ILE A 359 2.93 -2.81 2.95
N TYR A 360 2.64 -4.08 3.23
CA TYR A 360 3.31 -4.83 4.29
C TYR A 360 4.82 -4.94 4.04
N SER A 361 5.20 -5.36 2.83
CA SER A 361 6.61 -5.55 2.48
C SER A 361 7.38 -4.24 2.55
N GLY A 362 6.79 -3.14 2.05
CA GLY A 362 7.42 -1.83 2.11
C GLY A 362 7.54 -1.26 3.52
N LEU A 363 6.45 -1.25 4.30
CA LEU A 363 6.45 -0.66 5.65
C LEU A 363 7.23 -1.49 6.65
N TYR A 364 7.06 -2.81 6.64
CA TYR A 364 7.73 -3.70 7.58
C TYR A 364 9.24 -3.68 7.33
N SER A 365 9.68 -3.85 6.07
CA SER A 365 11.10 -3.85 5.74
C SER A 365 11.76 -2.50 6.03
N ALA A 366 11.12 -1.38 5.66
CA ALA A 366 11.63 -0.06 5.98
C ALA A 366 11.80 0.14 7.50
N THR A 367 10.83 -0.32 8.29
CA THR A 367 10.89 -0.20 9.76
C THR A 367 12.00 -1.06 10.36
N GLN A 368 12.20 -2.29 9.87
CA GLN A 368 13.28 -3.17 10.34
C GLN A 368 14.66 -2.56 10.06
N ILE A 369 14.89 -2.09 8.82
CA ILE A 369 16.15 -1.44 8.42
C ILE A 369 16.41 -0.20 9.30
N ILE A 370 15.41 0.68 9.45
CA ILE A 370 15.54 1.89 10.28
C ILE A 370 15.79 1.52 11.76
N SER A 371 15.14 0.48 12.27
CA SER A 371 15.33 0.04 13.66
C SER A 371 16.76 -0.40 13.92
N GLN A 372 17.40 -1.05 12.96
CA GLN A 372 18.75 -1.57 13.09
C GLN A 372 19.79 -0.49 12.92
N ASP A 373 19.63 0.39 11.94
CA ASP A 373 20.49 1.55 11.80
C ASP A 373 20.48 2.36 13.09
N ASN A 374 19.31 2.57 13.71
CA ASN A 374 19.21 3.24 15.00
C ASN A 374 19.87 2.45 16.15
N ALA A 375 19.77 1.12 16.16
CA ALA A 375 20.43 0.29 17.16
C ALA A 375 21.96 0.36 17.02
N LEU A 376 22.48 0.27 15.80
CA LEU A 376 23.90 0.39 15.48
C LEU A 376 24.43 1.77 15.89
N LEU A 377 23.76 2.86 15.50
CA LEU A 377 24.14 4.22 15.87
C LEU A 377 24.14 4.43 17.39
N ARG A 378 23.15 3.89 18.12
CA ARG A 378 23.12 3.94 19.60
C ARG A 378 24.31 3.19 20.21
N SER A 379 24.62 2.00 19.70
CA SER A 379 25.75 1.21 20.18
C SER A 379 27.09 1.90 19.88
N ILE A 380 27.27 2.44 18.67
CA ILE A 380 28.44 3.27 18.33
C ILE A 380 28.59 4.44 19.29
N ARG A 381 27.51 5.17 19.56
CA ARG A 381 27.54 6.31 20.49
C ARG A 381 27.93 5.88 21.91
N LYS A 382 27.39 4.75 22.39
CA LYS A 382 27.75 4.18 23.69
C LYS A 382 29.24 3.80 23.74
N SER A 383 29.72 3.06 22.74
CA SER A 383 31.13 2.64 22.65
C SER A 383 32.08 3.84 22.54
N ALA A 384 31.75 4.85 21.73
CA ALA A 384 32.53 6.08 21.63
C ALA A 384 32.62 6.82 22.97
N THR A 385 31.51 6.87 23.72
CA THR A 385 31.48 7.50 25.06
C THR A 385 32.31 6.73 26.08
N GLU A 386 32.20 5.40 26.11
CA GLU A 386 32.98 4.53 27.00
C GLU A 386 34.48 4.64 26.72
N GLN A 387 34.88 4.58 25.44
CA GLN A 387 36.28 4.72 25.04
C GLN A 387 36.83 6.13 25.31
N ALA A 388 36.02 7.18 25.12
CA ALA A 388 36.39 8.56 25.45
C ALA A 388 36.56 8.81 26.95
N ASN A 389 35.90 8.01 27.80
CA ASN A 389 36.13 8.05 29.24
C ASN A 389 37.37 7.25 29.64
N PHE A 390 37.60 6.08 29.03
CA PHE A 390 38.78 5.25 29.27
C PHE A 390 40.09 5.96 28.87
N LEU A 391 40.10 6.61 27.70
CA LEU A 391 41.30 7.27 27.16
C LEU A 391 41.50 8.72 27.66
N GLY A 392 40.73 9.15 28.65
CA GLY A 392 40.76 10.52 29.21
C GLY A 392 42.13 10.97 29.73
N GLY A 393 43.04 10.03 30.04
CA GLY A 393 44.38 10.30 30.56
C GLY A 393 45.52 10.36 29.51
N ILE A 394 45.23 10.21 28.21
CA ILE A 394 46.26 10.13 27.15
C ILE A 394 46.29 11.43 26.30
N GLY A 395 47.48 11.81 25.82
CA GLY A 395 47.71 13.00 24.99
C GLY A 395 46.79 13.10 23.77
N THR A 396 46.32 14.32 23.48
CA THR A 396 45.14 14.63 22.64
C THR A 396 45.21 14.13 21.19
N ALA A 397 46.38 14.14 20.55
CA ALA A 397 46.51 13.76 19.13
C ALA A 397 46.56 12.24 18.90
N GLN A 398 47.29 11.50 19.74
CA GLN A 398 47.37 10.02 19.67
C GLN A 398 46.04 9.41 20.11
N ARG A 399 45.42 9.99 21.15
CA ARG A 399 44.11 9.60 21.67
C ARG A 399 43.05 9.56 20.58
N ASN A 400 42.93 10.61 19.76
CA ASN A 400 41.83 10.70 18.80
C ASN A 400 41.92 9.65 17.68
N LYS A 401 43.12 9.40 17.14
CA LYS A 401 43.33 8.33 16.15
C LYS A 401 43.07 6.94 16.73
N GLU A 402 43.55 6.70 17.96
CA GLU A 402 43.34 5.42 18.63
C GLU A 402 41.85 5.18 18.92
N LEU A 403 41.13 6.22 19.33
CA LEU A 403 39.70 6.18 19.62
C LEU A 403 38.87 5.92 18.37
N GLU A 404 39.15 6.61 17.27
CA GLU A 404 38.49 6.37 15.98
C GLU A 404 38.71 4.92 15.50
N SER A 405 39.94 4.41 15.58
CA SER A 405 40.26 3.04 15.17
C SER A 405 39.54 1.98 16.02
N LYS A 406 39.49 2.16 17.34
CA LYS A 406 38.83 1.22 18.26
C LYS A 406 37.32 1.25 18.10
N VAL A 407 36.73 2.44 17.95
CA VAL A 407 35.29 2.56 17.74
C VAL A 407 34.89 2.01 16.39
N LEU A 408 35.70 2.18 15.32
CA LEU A 408 35.46 1.55 14.02
C LEU A 408 35.51 0.02 14.09
N ALA A 409 36.50 -0.55 14.79
CA ALA A 409 36.59 -1.99 14.97
C ALA A 409 35.39 -2.54 15.76
N ILE A 410 34.97 -1.84 16.83
CA ILE A 410 33.79 -2.20 17.60
C ILE A 410 32.51 -2.04 16.76
N ALA A 411 32.40 -0.99 15.95
CA ALA A 411 31.26 -0.76 15.07
C ALA A 411 31.11 -1.88 14.04
N LYS A 412 32.21 -2.33 13.42
CA LYS A 412 32.20 -3.46 12.47
C LYS A 412 31.78 -4.77 13.15
N ASN A 413 32.37 -5.09 14.30
CA ASN A 413 31.98 -6.30 15.03
C ASN A 413 30.51 -6.25 15.48
N LEU A 414 30.02 -5.07 15.89
CA LEU A 414 28.62 -4.88 16.28
C LEU A 414 27.68 -4.93 15.09
N GLU A 415 28.10 -4.44 13.92
CA GLU A 415 27.35 -4.57 12.67
C GLU A 415 27.17 -6.04 12.32
N ASP A 416 28.25 -6.83 12.37
CA ASP A 416 28.23 -8.28 12.16
C ASP A 416 27.34 -9.00 13.20
N GLU A 417 27.46 -8.67 14.49
CA GLU A 417 26.63 -9.26 15.56
C GLU A 417 25.13 -8.91 15.41
N ILE A 418 24.82 -7.65 15.07
CA ILE A 418 23.44 -7.20 14.85
C ILE A 418 22.88 -7.85 13.59
N GLU A 419 23.66 -7.99 12.52
CA GLU A 419 23.27 -8.71 11.31
C GLU A 419 23.02 -10.19 11.63
N GLU A 420 23.86 -10.86 12.42
CA GLU A 420 23.68 -12.28 12.76
C GLU A 420 22.43 -12.52 13.63
N ALA A 421 22.20 -11.63 14.61
CA ALA A 421 21.08 -11.71 15.53
C ALA A 421 19.74 -11.37 14.87
N SER A 422 19.69 -10.26 14.12
CA SER A 422 18.46 -9.74 13.50
C SER A 422 18.22 -10.27 12.08
N GLY A 423 19.28 -10.77 11.44
CA GLY A 423 19.31 -11.26 10.07
C GLY A 423 19.17 -10.19 9.00
N VAL A 424 19.30 -8.91 9.28
CA VAL A 424 19.14 -7.83 8.28
C VAL A 424 20.42 -6.98 8.30
N GLU A 425 20.86 -6.57 7.12
CA GLU A 425 22.08 -5.78 6.92
C GLU A 425 21.77 -4.28 7.12
N SER A 426 22.71 -3.53 7.72
CA SER A 426 22.55 -2.08 7.92
C SER A 426 22.48 -1.37 6.57
N SER A 427 21.68 -0.29 6.49
CA SER A 427 21.66 0.55 5.29
C SER A 427 22.74 1.62 5.27
N LEU A 428 23.54 1.71 6.34
CA LEU A 428 24.63 2.67 6.49
C LEU A 428 25.87 2.18 5.74
N THR A 429 26.47 3.07 4.96
CA THR A 429 27.78 2.82 4.35
C THR A 429 28.90 2.98 5.38
N GLU A 430 30.04 2.33 5.15
CA GLU A 430 31.22 2.47 6.00
C GLU A 430 31.62 3.94 6.22
N ASN A 431 31.52 4.77 5.16
CA ASN A 431 31.76 6.21 5.27
C ASN A 431 30.76 6.92 6.19
N GLU A 432 29.48 6.53 6.21
CA GLU A 432 28.49 7.11 7.12
C GLU A 432 28.73 6.71 8.57
N VAL A 433 29.17 5.48 8.79
CA VAL A 433 29.60 5.01 10.11
C VAL A 433 30.79 5.83 10.59
N VAL A 434 31.80 6.05 9.74
CA VAL A 434 32.96 6.91 10.04
C VAL A 434 32.53 8.35 10.34
N ASP A 435 31.72 8.96 9.48
CA ASP A 435 31.23 10.34 9.65
C ASP A 435 30.45 10.49 10.97
N TYR A 436 29.62 9.50 11.31
CA TYR A 436 28.86 9.52 12.57
C TYR A 436 29.76 9.36 13.79
N ILE A 437 30.77 8.49 13.73
CA ILE A 437 31.78 8.35 14.79
C ILE A 437 32.48 9.70 15.02
N GLN A 438 32.89 10.39 13.95
CA GLN A 438 33.54 11.69 14.05
C GLN A 438 32.60 12.75 14.64
N TYR A 439 31.32 12.76 14.24
CA TYR A 439 30.31 13.64 14.83
C TYR A 439 30.14 13.41 16.34
N VAL A 440 29.95 12.15 16.76
CA VAL A 440 29.81 11.78 18.18
C VAL A 440 31.07 12.15 18.97
N MET A 441 32.24 11.91 18.40
CA MET A 441 33.53 12.25 19.01
C MET A 441 33.69 13.75 19.25
N LYS A 442 33.21 14.57 18.30
CA LYS A 442 33.19 16.02 18.42
C LYS A 442 32.19 16.47 19.50
N GLU A 443 30.98 15.90 19.52
CA GLU A 443 29.94 16.18 20.52
C GLU A 443 30.44 15.86 21.95
N ILE A 444 31.15 14.74 22.13
CA ILE A 444 31.75 14.35 23.42
C ILE A 444 32.86 15.34 23.85
N HIS A 445 33.65 15.86 22.90
CA HIS A 445 34.69 16.85 23.19
C HIS A 445 34.10 18.21 23.59
N GLU A 446 33.04 18.64 22.92
CA GLU A 446 32.37 19.92 23.20
C GLU A 446 31.65 19.91 24.55
N ASN A 447 31.08 18.77 24.96
CA ASN A 447 30.45 18.60 26.28
C ASN A 447 31.44 18.41 27.45
N LYS A 448 32.75 18.24 27.18
CA LYS A 448 33.81 18.14 28.21
C LYS A 448 34.59 19.46 28.43
N LYS A 449 34.30 20.50 27.66
CA LYS A 449 34.73 21.89 27.94
C LYS A 449 33.71 22.56 28.86
#